data_AF-A0A950NJ09-F1
#
_entry.id   AF-A0A950NJ09-F1
#
_cell.length_a   1.000
_cell.length_b   1.000
_cell.length_c   1.000
_cell.angle_alpha   90.00
_cell.angle_beta   90.00
_cell.angle_gamma   90.00
#
_symmetry.space_group_name_H-M   'P 1'
#
loop_
_entity.id
_entity.type
_entity.pdbx_description
1 polymer ?
#
loop_
_entity_poly.entity_id
_entity_poly.type
_entity_poly.pdbx_seq_one_letter_code
_entity_poly.pdbx_strand_id
1 'polypeptide(L)'
;MKMNLKSAASAAVIAALMGAATVSLATPVLAQVQAPQLTLRSEEAAHPQIVRAIHEMSEALREMERAPHDFGGNKAKAIADTRQAIHSLRKALYYRLKLDDEAIDRAQ
;
A
#
# COMPACT_ATOMS: atom_id res chain seq x y z
N MET A 1 -31.18 -12.32 49.37
CA MET A 1 -32.31 -12.68 48.49
C MET A 1 -31.79 -12.76 47.06
N LYS A 2 -31.90 -13.94 46.44
CA LYS A 2 -31.68 -14.29 45.02
C LYS A 2 -30.24 -14.34 44.48
N MET A 3 -29.59 -15.49 44.73
CA MET A 3 -28.88 -16.24 43.68
C MET A 3 -29.83 -16.53 42.50
N ASN A 4 -29.33 -16.50 41.26
CA ASN A 4 -29.54 -17.52 40.22
C ASN A 4 -28.64 -17.16 39.00
N LEU A 5 -27.69 -17.94 38.47
CA LEU A 5 -27.48 -19.38 38.27
C LEU A 5 -27.78 -19.82 36.81
N LYS A 6 -26.71 -20.31 36.16
CA LYS A 6 -26.60 -21.26 35.00
C LYS A 6 -26.74 -20.72 33.56
N SER A 7 -25.66 -20.91 32.79
CA SER A 7 -25.50 -22.05 31.84
C SER A 7 -24.07 -21.99 31.27
N ALA A 8 -23.12 -22.87 31.62
CA ALA A 8 -22.93 -24.24 31.06
C ALA A 8 -22.67 -24.19 29.55
N ALA A 9 -21.71 -24.87 28.92
CA ALA A 9 -20.64 -25.80 29.28
C ALA A 9 -19.76 -25.87 28.00
N SER A 10 -18.45 -26.04 28.07
CA SER A 10 -17.80 -27.32 27.72
C SER A 10 -16.33 -27.17 28.11
N ALA A 11 -15.84 -27.79 29.20
CA ALA A 11 -15.60 -29.21 29.41
C ALA A 11 -14.29 -29.69 28.76
N ALA A 12 -13.29 -29.86 29.65
CA ALA A 12 -12.27 -30.90 29.71
C ALA A 12 -11.24 -30.94 28.56
N VAL A 13 -9.94 -31.04 28.81
CA VAL A 13 -9.30 -31.96 29.76
C VAL A 13 -8.03 -31.30 30.33
N ILE A 14 -8.02 -31.03 31.63
CA ILE A 14 -6.78 -30.85 32.40
C ILE A 14 -6.45 -32.24 32.93
N ALA A 15 -5.57 -32.96 32.24
CA ALA A 15 -4.97 -34.19 32.74
C ALA A 15 -3.70 -33.81 33.50
N ALA A 16 -3.73 -34.03 34.80
CA ALA A 16 -2.59 -34.00 35.69
C ALA A 16 -1.50 -34.98 35.24
N LEU A 17 -0.22 -34.64 35.42
CA LEU A 17 0.77 -35.43 36.18
C LEU A 17 2.18 -34.82 36.05
N MET A 18 2.89 -34.88 37.16
CA MET A 18 4.25 -34.41 37.39
C MET A 18 5.26 -35.07 36.43
N GLY A 19 6.27 -34.30 36.02
CA GLY A 19 7.62 -34.76 35.70
C GLY A 19 7.79 -35.61 34.42
N ALA A 20 8.17 -34.96 33.32
CA ALA A 20 9.09 -35.51 32.31
C ALA A 20 9.43 -34.41 31.30
N ALA A 21 10.72 -34.23 31.01
CA ALA A 21 11.20 -33.41 29.92
C ALA A 21 10.58 -33.90 28.59
N THR A 22 9.65 -33.15 28.03
CA THR A 22 9.17 -33.39 26.67
C THR A 22 10.08 -32.64 25.71
N VAL A 23 10.96 -33.40 25.06
CA VAL A 23 11.70 -32.97 23.87
C VAL A 23 10.69 -32.47 22.85
N SER A 24 10.62 -31.15 22.64
CA SER A 24 9.82 -30.59 21.55
C SER A 24 10.41 -31.02 20.22
N LEU A 25 9.69 -31.92 19.56
CA LEU A 25 9.92 -32.34 18.18
C LEU A 25 9.94 -31.10 17.28
N ALA A 26 11.01 -30.99 16.48
CA ALA A 26 11.18 -29.94 15.49
C ALA A 26 9.95 -29.85 14.58
N THR A 27 9.18 -28.77 14.71
CA THR A 27 8.15 -28.41 13.74
C THR A 27 8.84 -27.87 12.49
N PRO A 28 8.64 -28.45 11.30
CA PRO A 28 9.10 -27.83 10.08
C PRO A 28 8.32 -26.53 9.91
N VAL A 29 9.03 -25.40 9.98
CA VAL A 29 8.48 -24.10 9.59
C VAL A 29 8.14 -24.19 8.11
N LEU A 30 6.90 -24.53 7.81
CA LEU A 30 6.33 -24.31 6.49
C LEU A 30 6.46 -22.81 6.23
N ALA A 31 7.28 -22.46 5.25
CA ALA A 31 7.49 -21.09 4.82
C ALA A 31 6.13 -20.41 4.65
N GLN A 32 5.79 -19.56 5.61
CA GLN A 32 4.58 -18.76 5.54
C GLN A 32 4.76 -17.83 4.36
N VAL A 33 4.14 -18.15 3.22
CA VAL A 33 4.08 -17.26 2.07
C VAL A 33 3.29 -16.04 2.55
N GLN A 34 3.98 -14.98 2.96
CA GLN A 34 3.32 -13.74 3.35
C GLN A 34 2.58 -13.21 2.12
N ALA A 35 1.27 -12.98 2.27
CA ALA A 35 0.49 -12.31 1.23
C ALA A 35 1.18 -10.97 0.86
N PRO A 36 1.18 -10.56 -0.42
CA PRO A 36 1.83 -9.31 -0.83
C PRO A 36 1.28 -8.16 0.01
N GLN A 37 2.16 -7.50 0.78
CA GLN A 37 1.75 -6.31 1.51
C GLN A 37 1.46 -5.19 0.53
N LEU A 38 0.28 -4.61 0.63
CA LEU A 38 -0.15 -3.47 -0.17
C LEU A 38 0.64 -2.22 0.27
N THR A 39 1.60 -1.81 -0.55
CA THR A 39 2.52 -0.68 -0.31
C THR A 39 2.65 0.17 -1.56
N LEU A 40 3.14 1.40 -1.45
CA LEU A 40 3.45 2.24 -2.61
C LEU A 40 4.33 1.49 -3.63
N ARG A 41 5.41 0.88 -3.13
CA ARG A 41 6.36 0.11 -3.95
C ARG A 41 5.72 -1.10 -4.62
N SER A 42 4.76 -1.77 -3.98
CA SER A 42 4.06 -2.90 -4.60
C SER A 42 3.13 -2.44 -5.73
N GLU A 43 2.44 -1.30 -5.57
CA GLU A 43 1.58 -0.75 -6.62
C GLU A 43 2.42 -0.24 -7.80
N GLU A 44 3.53 0.47 -7.54
CA GLU A 44 4.48 0.88 -8.58
C GLU A 44 5.03 -0.31 -9.37
N ALA A 45 5.44 -1.37 -8.67
CA ALA A 45 5.94 -2.60 -9.29
C ALA A 45 4.87 -3.34 -10.10
N ALA A 46 3.60 -3.27 -9.68
CA ALA A 46 2.47 -3.85 -10.39
C ALA A 46 2.10 -3.07 -11.66
N HIS A 47 2.43 -1.77 -11.72
CA HIS A 47 2.01 -0.87 -12.80
C HIS A 47 3.19 -0.10 -13.44
N PRO A 48 4.20 -0.80 -14.01
CA PRO A 48 5.43 -0.17 -14.49
C PRO A 48 5.21 0.83 -15.64
N GLN A 49 4.18 0.64 -16.46
CA GLN A 49 3.86 1.57 -17.56
C GLN A 49 3.31 2.90 -17.04
N ILE A 50 2.50 2.87 -15.97
CA ILE A 50 1.96 4.09 -15.34
C ILE A 50 3.10 4.86 -14.66
N VAL A 51 3.98 4.15 -13.94
CA VAL A 51 5.16 4.74 -13.32
C VAL A 51 6.07 5.40 -14.37
N ARG A 52 6.33 4.71 -15.48
CA ARG A 52 7.13 5.28 -16.57
C ARG A 52 6.48 6.53 -17.17
N ALA A 53 5.17 6.50 -17.43
CA ALA A 53 4.44 7.66 -17.96
C ALA A 53 4.52 8.87 -17.00
N ILE A 54 4.33 8.66 -15.70
CA ILE A 54 4.46 9.73 -14.69
C ILE A 54 5.88 10.33 -14.72
N HIS A 55 6.91 9.49 -14.83
CA HIS A 55 8.30 9.95 -14.92
C HIS A 55 8.56 10.76 -16.19
N GLU A 56 8.18 10.24 -17.36
CA GLU A 56 8.33 10.92 -18.65
C GLU A 56 7.61 12.27 -18.67
N MET A 57 6.37 12.33 -18.17
CA MET A 57 5.61 13.58 -18.05
C MET A 57 6.26 14.57 -17.07
N SER A 58 6.89 14.08 -15.99
CA SER A 58 7.60 14.94 -15.04
C SER A 58 8.87 15.55 -15.65
N GLU A 59 9.58 14.81 -16.51
CA GLU A 59 10.69 15.37 -17.29
C GLU A 59 10.20 16.43 -18.29
N ALA A 60 9.14 16.14 -19.05
CA ALA A 60 8.56 17.09 -19.98
C ALA A 60 8.07 18.37 -19.27
N LEU A 61 7.49 18.24 -18.07
CA LEU A 61 7.09 19.37 -17.24
C LEU A 61 8.29 20.26 -16.88
N ARG A 62 9.40 19.66 -16.42
CA ARG A 62 10.64 20.40 -16.11
C ARG A 62 11.23 21.09 -17.33
N GLU A 63 11.20 20.43 -18.48
CA GLU A 63 11.66 21.01 -19.74
C GLU A 63 10.82 22.25 -20.11
N MET A 64 9.49 22.12 -20.08
CA MET A 64 8.58 23.24 -20.34
C MET A 64 8.80 24.39 -19.36
N GLU A 65 8.93 24.11 -18.07
CA GLU A 65 9.17 25.13 -17.03
C GLU A 65 10.44 25.93 -17.29
N ARG A 66 11.53 25.25 -17.66
CA ARG A 66 12.85 25.84 -17.95
C ARG A 66 12.95 26.52 -19.30
N ALA A 67 12.07 26.20 -20.24
CA ALA A 67 12.12 26.77 -21.58
C ALA A 67 11.96 28.31 -21.54
N PRO A 68 12.81 29.09 -22.23
CA PRO A 68 12.71 30.55 -22.21
C PRO A 68 11.55 31.09 -23.06
N HIS A 69 10.98 30.26 -23.93
CA HIS A 69 9.91 30.62 -24.87
C HIS A 69 8.57 30.00 -24.44
N ASP A 70 7.47 30.56 -24.95
CA ASP A 70 6.10 30.18 -24.59
C ASP A 70 5.47 29.15 -25.56
N PHE A 71 6.27 28.49 -26.41
CA PHE A 71 5.79 27.51 -27.40
C PHE A 71 4.57 27.99 -28.23
N GLY A 72 4.58 29.26 -28.64
CA GLY A 72 3.46 29.86 -29.38
C GLY A 72 2.24 30.22 -28.53
N GLY A 73 2.39 30.47 -27.23
CA GLY A 73 1.29 30.81 -26.32
C GLY A 73 0.77 29.62 -25.50
N ASN A 74 1.39 28.46 -25.62
CA ASN A 74 0.87 27.20 -25.10
C ASN A 74 1.54 26.75 -23.79
N LYS A 75 2.65 27.36 -23.36
CA LYS A 75 3.45 26.87 -22.23
C LYS A 75 2.63 26.78 -20.95
N ALA A 76 1.91 27.85 -20.61
CA ALA A 76 1.16 27.92 -19.36
C ALA A 76 0.09 26.82 -19.28
N LYS A 77 -0.69 26.64 -20.36
CA LYS A 77 -1.73 25.61 -20.41
C LYS A 77 -1.14 24.20 -20.41
N ALA A 78 -0.09 23.95 -21.18
CA ALA A 78 0.56 22.65 -21.25
C ALA A 78 1.16 22.23 -19.90
N ILE A 79 1.77 23.17 -19.16
CA ILE A 79 2.25 22.95 -17.78
C ILE A 79 1.10 22.57 -16.86
N ALA A 80 -0.01 23.32 -16.89
CA ALA A 80 -1.17 23.05 -16.05
C ALA A 80 -1.80 21.68 -16.34
N ASP A 81 -2.05 21.37 -17.61
CA ASP A 81 -2.62 20.09 -18.03
C ASP A 81 -1.71 18.91 -17.64
N THR A 82 -0.39 19.07 -17.83
CA THR A 82 0.59 18.03 -17.49
C THR A 82 0.62 17.75 -15.99
N ARG A 83 0.60 18.80 -15.14
CA ARG A 83 0.52 18.64 -13.68
C ARG A 83 -0.75 17.91 -13.26
N GLN A 84 -1.89 18.30 -13.83
CA GLN A 84 -3.17 17.65 -13.52
C GLN A 84 -3.20 16.19 -13.96
N ALA A 85 -2.64 15.87 -15.13
CA ALA A 85 -2.56 14.51 -15.63
C ALA A 85 -1.65 13.62 -14.76
N ILE A 86 -0.49 14.14 -14.36
CA ILE A 86 0.42 13.49 -13.41
C ILE A 86 -0.29 13.16 -12.09
N HIS A 87 -1.01 14.13 -11.51
CA HIS A 87 -1.76 13.92 -10.26
C HIS A 87 -2.86 12.87 -10.43
N SER A 88 -3.61 12.92 -11.55
CA SER A 88 -4.66 11.95 -11.87
C SER A 88 -4.12 10.52 -12.03
N LEU A 89 -2.97 10.36 -12.69
CA LEU A 89 -2.31 9.06 -12.83
C LEU A 89 -1.85 8.50 -11.48
N ARG A 90 -1.35 9.35 -10.58
CA ARG A 90 -0.99 8.91 -9.21
C ARG A 90 -2.21 8.52 -8.39
N LYS A 91 -3.33 9.25 -8.49
CA LYS A 91 -4.60 8.86 -7.86
C LYS A 91 -5.06 7.48 -8.34
N ALA A 92 -4.95 7.21 -9.64
CA ALA A 92 -5.25 5.89 -10.18
C ALA A 92 -4.28 4.82 -9.65
N LEU A 93 -2.97 5.11 -9.64
CA LEU A 93 -1.91 4.20 -9.20
C LEU A 93 -2.06 3.80 -7.72
N TYR A 94 -2.40 4.76 -6.86
CA TYR A 94 -2.49 4.55 -5.41
C TYR A 94 -3.90 4.39 -4.88
N TYR A 95 -4.90 4.22 -5.76
CA TYR A 95 -6.31 4.08 -5.39
C TYR A 95 -6.53 3.02 -4.30
N ARG A 96 -5.85 1.87 -4.40
CA ARG A 96 -6.00 0.75 -3.47
C ARG A 96 -5.48 1.04 -2.07
N LEU A 97 -4.53 1.96 -1.95
CA LEU A 97 -3.95 2.41 -0.68
C LEU A 97 -4.85 3.42 0.04
N LYS A 98 -5.94 3.88 -0.59
CA LYS A 98 -6.88 4.89 -0.06
C LYS A 98 -6.18 6.15 0.44
N LEU A 99 -5.13 6.57 -0.27
CA LEU A 99 -4.45 7.82 0.01
C LEU A 99 -5.37 8.99 -0.33
N ASP A 100 -5.33 10.01 0.52
CA ASP A 100 -5.88 11.32 0.19
C ASP A 100 -4.95 12.07 -0.78
N ASP A 101 -5.46 13.16 -1.34
CA ASP A 101 -4.73 13.95 -2.34
C ASP A 101 -3.43 14.53 -1.75
N GLU A 102 -3.45 14.91 -0.47
CA GLU A 102 -2.25 15.41 0.24
C GLU A 102 -1.16 14.35 0.40
N ALA A 103 -1.52 13.09 0.70
CA ALA A 103 -0.58 11.99 0.77
C ALA A 103 -0.02 11.62 -0.62
N ILE A 104 -0.82 11.74 -1.66
CA ILE A 104 -0.39 11.52 -3.05
C ILE A 104 0.61 12.61 -3.49
N ASP A 105 0.33 13.87 -3.16
CA ASP A 105 1.19 15.00 -3.52
C ASP A 105 2.52 14.97 -2.74
N ARG A 106 2.52 14.44 -1.51
CA ARG A 106 3.76 14.18 -0.74
C ARG A 106 4.62 13.04 -1.28
N ALA A 107 4.06 12.17 -2.12
CA ALA A 107 4.79 11.11 -2.81
C ALA A 107 5.45 11.61 -4.12
N GLN A 108 5.34 12.91 -4.45
CA GLN A 108 6.00 13.55 -5.60
C GLN A 108 7.43 13.96 -5.31
#